data_AF-A0A5C7IC80-F1
#
_entry.id   AF-A0A5C7IC80-F1
#
_cell.length_a   1.000
_cell.length_b   1.000
_cell.length_c   1.000
_cell.angle_alpha   90.00
_cell.angle_beta   90.00
_cell.angle_gamma   90.00
#
_symmetry.space_group_name_H-M   'P 1'
#
loop_
_entity.id
_entity.type
_entity.pdbx_description
1 polymer ?
#
loop_
_entity_poly.entity_id
_entity_poly.type
_entity_poly.pdbx_seq_one_letter_code
_entity_poly.pdbx_strand_id
1 'polypeptide(L)'
;MSSLAKYKVENCFDHLKLYSDGSVFCKDPIHYDTPGDSRVIYKDIVFNEEHNLSLRVYKPTTTKSSTSSSKKLPILFHFHGGGFCFGFRTTPTNHNMCVHMEKMLEAVVIEPDHHVADFDRVFVLGYSSGGNLTHHLAVWFRADSADLAPVRLRGYMLLSPFFGGNVQTKSEKERPSNGFWTVLEAKLAVPIGENQDYRLVNPFGPFNPSLAAVVLAPMLVVVGGSEIMRERVNDYATKLQKLKMILFDHSKPPRTTGVV
;
A
#
# COMPACT_ATOMS: atom_id res chain seq x y z
N MET A 1 -18.04 0.88 28.10
CA MET A 1 -18.25 -0.44 27.49
C MET A 1 -17.13 -1.34 27.95
N SER A 2 -17.43 -2.55 28.43
CA SER A 2 -16.40 -3.54 28.79
C SER A 2 -15.60 -3.88 27.53
N SER A 3 -14.31 -3.58 27.51
CA SER A 3 -13.40 -4.14 26.50
C SER A 3 -13.51 -5.66 26.62
N LEU A 4 -13.99 -6.32 25.55
CA LEU A 4 -13.96 -7.78 25.46
C LEU A 4 -12.51 -8.24 25.59
N ALA A 5 -12.27 -9.24 26.42
CA ALA A 5 -10.95 -9.81 26.57
C ALA A 5 -10.45 -10.31 25.22
N LYS A 6 -9.23 -9.90 24.84
CA LYS A 6 -8.55 -10.31 23.62
C LYS A 6 -8.49 -11.84 23.53
N TYR A 7 -9.01 -12.40 22.44
CA TYR A 7 -8.94 -13.84 22.18
C TYR A 7 -8.39 -14.13 20.78
N LYS A 8 -7.82 -15.32 20.60
CA LYS A 8 -7.26 -15.79 19.32
C LYS A 8 -8.40 -16.15 18.38
N VAL A 9 -8.47 -15.50 17.22
CA VAL A 9 -9.45 -15.76 16.16
C VAL A 9 -8.92 -16.84 15.22
N GLU A 10 -7.67 -16.69 14.75
CA GLU A 10 -7.03 -17.66 13.87
C GLU A 10 -5.62 -18.02 14.34
N ASN A 11 -5.19 -19.24 14.02
CA ASN A 11 -3.87 -19.76 14.34
C ASN A 11 -3.28 -20.52 13.16
N CYS A 12 -2.33 -19.91 12.47
CA CYS A 12 -1.61 -20.55 11.38
C CYS A 12 -0.27 -21.10 11.93
N PHE A 13 -0.25 -22.41 12.18
CA PHE A 13 0.93 -23.19 12.57
C PHE A 13 1.70 -22.65 13.79
N ASP A 14 1.04 -21.96 14.72
CA ASP A 14 1.66 -21.28 15.89
C ASP A 14 2.71 -20.20 15.55
N HIS A 15 2.90 -19.90 14.26
CA HIS A 15 3.81 -18.88 13.75
C HIS A 15 3.11 -17.55 13.49
N LEU A 16 1.83 -17.60 13.08
CA LEU A 16 1.01 -16.43 12.82
C LEU A 16 -0.33 -16.56 13.55
N LYS A 17 -0.65 -15.61 14.43
CA LYS A 17 -1.91 -15.60 15.19
C LYS A 17 -2.63 -14.29 14.95
N LEU A 18 -3.90 -14.38 14.55
CA LEU A 18 -4.82 -13.25 14.46
C LEU A 18 -5.69 -13.22 15.71
N TYR A 19 -5.80 -12.06 16.34
CA TYR A 19 -6.64 -11.85 17.52
C TYR A 19 -7.90 -11.04 17.18
N SER A 20 -8.86 -11.06 18.10
CA SER A 20 -10.17 -10.41 17.94
C SER A 20 -10.10 -8.89 17.83
N ASP A 21 -9.04 -8.30 18.38
CA ASP A 21 -8.68 -6.89 18.25
C ASP A 21 -7.86 -6.64 16.97
N GLY A 22 -8.04 -7.46 15.93
CA GLY A 22 -7.28 -7.45 14.68
C GLY A 22 -5.78 -7.79 14.81
N SER A 23 -5.24 -7.94 16.03
CA SER A 23 -3.79 -7.93 16.22
C SER A 23 -3.15 -9.16 15.64
N VAL A 24 -1.97 -9.00 15.04
CA VAL A 24 -1.25 -10.09 14.43
C VAL A 24 0.03 -10.32 15.22
N PHE A 25 0.17 -11.51 15.77
CA PHE A 25 1.44 -11.99 16.28
C PHE A 25 2.11 -12.80 15.18
N CYS A 26 3.26 -12.33 14.71
CA CYS A 26 4.16 -13.08 13.84
C CYS A 26 5.40 -13.44 14.65
N LYS A 27 5.74 -14.73 14.71
CA LYS A 27 6.96 -15.18 15.37
C LYS A 27 8.17 -14.76 14.54
N ASP A 28 9.25 -14.36 15.21
CA ASP A 28 10.51 -13.97 14.56
C ASP A 28 11.00 -15.03 13.55
N PRO A 29 11.73 -14.62 12.50
CA PRO A 29 12.34 -15.53 11.54
C PRO A 29 13.12 -16.62 12.27
N ILE A 30 12.70 -17.87 12.10
CA ILE A 30 13.44 -18.99 12.66
C ILE A 30 14.68 -19.19 11.80
N HIS A 31 15.84 -19.13 12.43
CA HIS A 31 17.07 -19.56 11.80
C HIS A 31 17.05 -21.09 11.74
N TYR A 32 16.87 -21.62 10.54
CA TYR A 32 17.03 -23.05 10.31
C TYR A 32 18.49 -23.31 9.92
N ASP A 33 19.14 -24.22 10.64
CA ASP A 33 20.44 -24.75 10.22
C ASP A 33 20.23 -25.61 8.98
N THR A 34 20.29 -24.96 7.82
CA THR A 34 20.19 -25.62 6.52
C THR A 34 21.55 -26.19 6.16
N PRO A 35 21.69 -27.53 6.02
CA PRO A 35 22.95 -28.17 5.68
C PRO A 35 23.55 -27.56 4.42
N GLY A 36 24.85 -27.27 4.45
CA GLY A 36 25.55 -26.79 3.27
C GLY A 36 25.53 -27.83 2.15
N ASP A 37 25.29 -27.39 0.92
CA ASP A 37 25.45 -28.22 -0.27
C ASP A 37 26.88 -28.08 -0.81
N SER A 38 27.58 -29.18 -1.04
CA SER A 38 28.99 -29.13 -1.50
C SER A 38 29.16 -28.46 -2.88
N ARG A 39 28.08 -28.29 -3.65
CA ARG A 39 28.09 -27.61 -4.94
C ARG A 39 27.61 -26.18 -4.86
N VAL A 40 26.83 -25.81 -3.84
CA VAL A 40 26.20 -24.49 -3.72
C VAL A 40 26.57 -23.86 -2.40
N ILE A 41 27.26 -22.73 -2.48
CA ILE A 41 27.52 -21.90 -1.31
C ILE A 41 26.54 -20.75 -1.25
N TYR A 42 26.15 -20.38 -0.04
CA TYR A 42 25.30 -19.23 0.20
C TYR A 42 25.88 -18.29 1.24
N LYS A 43 25.44 -17.04 1.20
CA LYS A 43 25.76 -16.02 2.20
C LYS A 43 24.56 -15.14 2.48
N ASP A 44 24.28 -14.91 3.75
CA ASP A 44 23.34 -13.90 4.20
C ASP A 44 24.01 -12.52 4.28
N ILE A 45 23.32 -11.50 3.80
CA ILE A 45 23.77 -10.12 3.75
C ILE A 45 22.63 -9.24 4.22
N VAL A 46 22.87 -8.46 5.28
CA VAL A 46 21.96 -7.37 5.67
C VAL A 46 22.09 -6.27 4.63
N PHE A 47 20.97 -5.92 3.97
CA PHE A 47 20.97 -4.84 2.98
C PHE A 47 20.23 -3.60 3.47
N ASN A 48 19.44 -3.72 4.55
CA ASN A 48 18.83 -2.59 5.23
C ASN A 48 18.76 -2.86 6.75
N GLU A 49 19.64 -2.19 7.50
CA GLU A 49 19.71 -2.32 8.97
C GLU A 49 18.50 -1.68 9.66
N GLU A 50 18.01 -0.55 9.16
CA GLU A 50 16.87 0.20 9.73
C GLU A 50 15.60 -0.68 9.80
N HIS A 51 15.43 -1.54 8.80
CA HIS A 51 14.28 -2.42 8.68
C HIS A 51 14.60 -3.89 8.97
N ASN A 52 15.83 -4.17 9.41
CA ASN A 52 16.32 -5.53 9.67
C ASN A 52 16.09 -6.49 8.48
N LEU A 53 16.31 -6.00 7.26
CA LEU A 53 16.13 -6.79 6.04
C LEU A 53 17.47 -7.36 5.56
N SER A 54 17.44 -8.68 5.34
CA SER A 54 18.57 -9.43 4.80
C SER A 54 18.20 -10.07 3.47
N LEU A 55 19.21 -10.49 2.73
CA LEU A 55 19.06 -11.34 1.56
C LEU A 55 20.04 -12.49 1.64
N ARG A 56 19.70 -13.61 1.01
CA ARG A 56 20.59 -14.76 0.84
C ARG A 56 21.03 -14.84 -0.61
N VAL A 57 22.34 -14.87 -0.85
CA VAL A 57 22.92 -15.05 -2.18
C VAL A 57 23.46 -16.46 -2.30
N TYR A 58 23.02 -17.20 -3.32
CA TYR A 58 23.47 -18.55 -3.67
C TYR A 58 24.33 -18.48 -4.92
N LYS A 59 25.44 -19.24 -4.94
CA LYS A 59 26.33 -19.34 -6.10
C LYS A 59 27.03 -20.69 -6.17
N PRO A 60 27.50 -21.11 -7.36
CA PRO A 60 28.21 -22.36 -7.50
C PRO A 60 29.57 -22.32 -6.80
N THR A 61 29.99 -23.45 -6.26
CA THR A 61 31.31 -23.63 -5.61
C THR A 61 32.42 -23.74 -6.64
N THR A 62 32.14 -24.36 -7.79
CA THR A 62 33.06 -24.50 -8.93
C THR A 62 32.31 -24.27 -10.25
N THR A 63 32.77 -23.32 -11.06
CA THR A 63 32.27 -23.13 -12.42
C THR A 63 32.88 -24.18 -13.34
N LYS A 64 32.08 -25.04 -13.98
CA LYS A 64 32.54 -26.12 -14.88
C LYS A 64 33.06 -25.63 -16.25
N SER A 65 33.89 -24.59 -16.27
CA SER A 65 34.54 -24.11 -17.50
C SER A 65 36.00 -23.79 -17.22
N SER A 66 36.84 -24.78 -17.49
CA SER A 66 38.29 -24.66 -17.59
C SER A 66 38.71 -24.26 -19.02
N THR A 67 38.11 -23.21 -19.57
CA THR A 67 38.51 -22.61 -20.86
C THR A 67 38.23 -21.11 -20.90
N SER A 68 39.24 -20.34 -20.46
CA SER A 68 39.63 -19.01 -20.94
C SER A 68 38.55 -18.03 -21.48
N SER A 69 37.50 -17.76 -20.71
CA SER A 69 36.77 -16.47 -20.71
C SER A 69 35.91 -16.39 -19.44
N SER A 70 35.83 -15.23 -18.78
CA SER A 70 34.99 -15.04 -17.60
C SER A 70 33.51 -15.15 -17.99
N LYS A 71 32.94 -16.36 -17.98
CA LYS A 71 31.52 -16.57 -18.25
C LYS A 71 30.69 -15.91 -17.14
N LYS A 72 29.99 -14.83 -17.48
CA LYS A 72 29.05 -14.17 -16.56
C LYS A 72 27.86 -15.10 -16.31
N LEU A 73 27.49 -15.27 -15.05
CA LEU A 73 26.31 -16.06 -14.67
C LEU A 73 25.06 -15.16 -14.73
N PRO A 74 23.89 -15.70 -15.11
CA PRO A 74 22.63 -15.00 -14.93
C PRO A 74 22.33 -14.79 -13.43
N ILE A 75 21.57 -13.75 -13.11
CA ILE A 75 21.12 -13.44 -11.75
C ILE A 75 19.61 -13.65 -11.70
N LEU A 76 19.14 -14.48 -10.78
CA LEU A 76 17.73 -14.70 -10.51
C LEU A 76 17.38 -14.12 -9.14
N PHE A 77 16.33 -13.32 -9.10
CA PHE A 77 15.68 -12.95 -7.84
C PHE A 77 14.52 -13.90 -7.60
N HIS A 78 14.55 -14.58 -6.46
CA HIS A 78 13.46 -15.44 -6.02
C HIS A 78 12.78 -14.81 -4.80
N PHE A 79 11.50 -14.49 -4.94
CA PHE A 79 10.65 -14.00 -3.86
C PHE A 79 9.76 -15.15 -3.40
N HIS A 80 9.92 -15.59 -2.15
CA HIS A 80 9.11 -16.69 -1.64
C HIS A 80 7.63 -16.31 -1.54
N GLY A 81 6.76 -17.32 -1.65
CA GLY A 81 5.33 -17.17 -1.39
C GLY A 81 5.00 -17.08 0.11
N GLY A 82 3.72 -17.22 0.43
CA GLY A 82 3.23 -17.16 1.83
C GLY A 82 2.23 -16.03 2.09
N GLY A 83 1.54 -15.55 1.05
CA GLY A 83 0.41 -14.64 1.19
C GLY A 83 0.75 -13.30 1.84
N PHE A 84 2.01 -12.86 1.73
CA PHE A 84 2.54 -11.65 2.39
C PHE A 84 2.48 -11.68 3.93
N CYS A 85 2.23 -12.85 4.53
CA CYS A 85 2.10 -13.00 5.97
C CYS A 85 2.86 -14.20 6.55
N PHE A 86 3.54 -14.97 5.71
CA PHE A 86 4.21 -16.20 6.09
C PHE A 86 5.46 -16.48 5.24
N GLY A 87 6.43 -17.19 5.83
CA GLY A 87 7.67 -17.59 5.17
C GLY A 87 8.82 -16.60 5.35
N PHE A 88 10.05 -17.11 5.28
CA PHE A 88 11.30 -16.35 5.36
C PHE A 88 12.31 -16.90 4.36
N ARG A 89 13.36 -16.14 4.03
CA ARG A 89 14.47 -16.65 3.21
C ARG A 89 15.16 -17.88 3.81
N THR A 90 15.09 -18.03 5.13
CA THR A 90 15.72 -19.13 5.89
C THR A 90 14.84 -20.37 5.97
N THR A 91 13.57 -20.31 5.54
CA THR A 91 12.67 -21.47 5.58
C THR A 91 13.22 -22.60 4.71
N PRO A 92 13.29 -23.87 5.19
CA PRO A 92 13.94 -24.96 4.47
C PRO A 92 13.41 -25.19 3.06
N THR A 93 12.10 -25.03 2.86
CA THR A 93 11.47 -25.17 1.54
C THR A 93 11.99 -24.14 0.55
N ASN A 94 12.10 -22.87 0.97
CA ASN A 94 12.58 -21.80 0.11
C ASN A 94 14.09 -21.96 -0.17
N HIS A 95 14.86 -22.29 0.87
CA HIS A 95 16.28 -22.61 0.74
C HIS A 95 16.55 -23.72 -0.29
N ASN A 96 15.85 -24.85 -0.15
CA ASN A 96 16.01 -26.00 -1.06
C ASN A 96 15.63 -25.63 -2.50
N MET A 97 14.61 -24.80 -2.69
CA MET A 97 14.21 -24.32 -4.00
C MET A 97 15.29 -23.43 -4.62
N CYS A 98 15.88 -22.51 -3.86
CA CYS A 98 16.99 -21.66 -4.32
C CYS A 98 18.24 -22.48 -4.68
N VAL A 99 18.61 -23.48 -3.87
CA VAL A 99 19.70 -24.41 -4.18
C VAL A 99 19.40 -25.22 -5.45
N HIS A 100 18.16 -25.66 -5.64
CA HIS A 100 17.76 -26.39 -6.83
C HIS A 100 17.80 -25.53 -8.11
N MET A 101 17.28 -24.29 -8.03
CA MET A 101 17.33 -23.33 -9.13
C MET A 101 18.77 -22.97 -9.52
N GLU A 102 19.63 -22.73 -8.54
CA GLU A 102 21.06 -22.48 -8.76
C GLU A 102 21.68 -23.63 -9.58
N LYS A 103 21.48 -24.88 -9.13
CA LYS A 103 22.06 -26.06 -9.77
C LYS A 103 21.55 -26.31 -11.18
N MET A 104 20.27 -26.10 -11.41
CA MET A 104 19.62 -26.36 -12.69
C MET A 104 19.97 -25.29 -13.73
N LEU A 105 20.15 -24.04 -13.29
CA LEU A 105 20.29 -22.90 -14.18
C LEU A 105 21.74 -22.38 -14.28
N GLU A 106 22.65 -22.87 -13.44
CA GLU A 106 24.00 -22.32 -13.26
C GLU A 106 23.95 -20.79 -13.10
N ALA A 107 23.15 -20.33 -12.13
CA ALA A 107 22.83 -18.92 -11.93
C ALA A 107 23.20 -18.46 -10.52
N VAL A 108 23.45 -17.16 -10.34
CA VAL A 108 23.41 -16.57 -8.99
C VAL A 108 21.95 -16.39 -8.61
N VAL A 109 21.51 -17.04 -7.53
CA VAL A 109 20.14 -16.87 -7.01
C VAL A 109 20.19 -15.94 -5.80
N ILE A 110 19.32 -14.95 -5.76
CA ILE A 110 19.20 -13.99 -4.67
C ILE A 110 17.80 -14.10 -4.09
N GLU A 111 17.72 -14.35 -2.79
CA GLU A 111 16.49 -14.47 -2.04
C GLU A 111 16.43 -13.38 -0.96
N PRO A 112 15.78 -12.24 -1.26
CA PRO A 112 15.61 -11.18 -0.29
C PRO A 112 14.49 -11.50 0.70
N ASP A 113 14.68 -11.09 1.95
CA ASP A 113 13.57 -10.88 2.86
C ASP A 113 12.69 -9.76 2.30
N HIS A 114 11.39 -9.95 2.46
CA HIS A 114 10.41 -8.89 2.28
C HIS A 114 9.53 -8.86 3.52
N HIS A 115 9.08 -7.66 3.91
CA HIS A 115 8.21 -7.53 5.07
C HIS A 115 6.93 -8.35 4.85
N VAL A 116 6.61 -9.17 5.84
CA VAL A 116 5.22 -9.50 6.15
C VAL A 116 4.51 -8.17 6.44
N ALA A 117 3.29 -7.99 5.92
CA ALA A 117 2.57 -6.71 5.93
C ALA A 117 2.78 -5.90 7.23
N ASP A 118 3.30 -4.67 7.09
CA ASP A 118 3.49 -3.76 8.22
C ASP A 118 2.16 -3.08 8.55
N PHE A 119 1.45 -3.65 9.53
CA PHE A 119 0.17 -3.13 9.98
C PHE A 119 0.28 -1.77 10.69
N ASP A 120 1.48 -1.32 11.08
CA ASP A 120 1.71 0.04 11.57
C ASP A 120 1.84 1.07 10.43
N ARG A 121 1.98 0.61 9.17
CA ARG A 121 2.19 1.43 7.97
C ARG A 121 1.20 1.11 6.85
N VAL A 122 -0.09 1.15 7.15
CA VAL A 122 -1.14 0.92 6.14
C VAL A 122 -1.59 2.23 5.47
N PHE A 123 -1.72 2.21 4.16
CA PHE A 123 -2.25 3.31 3.36
C PHE A 123 -3.45 2.85 2.54
N VAL A 124 -4.47 3.70 2.41
CA VAL A 124 -5.63 3.42 1.56
C VAL A 124 -5.50 4.24 0.29
N LEU A 125 -5.54 3.58 -0.86
CA LEU A 125 -5.48 4.22 -2.17
C LEU A 125 -6.78 3.99 -2.92
N GLY A 126 -7.25 5.04 -3.59
CA GLY A 126 -8.39 4.96 -4.46
C GLY A 126 -8.23 5.79 -5.72
N TYR A 127 -8.63 5.22 -6.85
CA TYR A 127 -8.70 5.90 -8.14
C TYR A 127 -10.17 6.16 -8.54
N SER A 128 -10.48 7.33 -9.10
CA SER A 128 -11.85 7.67 -9.54
C SER A 128 -12.88 7.54 -8.39
N SER A 129 -13.95 6.75 -8.55
CA SER A 129 -14.90 6.44 -7.48
C SER A 129 -14.26 5.78 -6.26
N GLY A 130 -13.15 5.05 -6.44
CA GLY A 130 -12.35 4.53 -5.32
C GLY A 130 -11.72 5.65 -4.50
N GLY A 131 -11.33 6.77 -5.12
CA GLY A 131 -10.82 7.95 -4.42
C GLY A 131 -11.91 8.63 -3.58
N ASN A 132 -13.14 8.64 -4.06
CA ASN A 132 -14.31 9.05 -3.28
C ASN A 132 -14.51 8.17 -2.04
N LEU A 133 -14.50 6.85 -2.22
CA LEU A 133 -14.61 5.90 -1.11
C LEU A 133 -13.47 6.08 -0.11
N THR A 134 -12.25 6.32 -0.60
CA THR A 134 -11.06 6.58 0.21
C THR A 134 -11.25 7.81 1.11
N HIS A 135 -11.90 8.87 0.62
CA HIS A 135 -12.31 10.00 1.46
C HIS A 135 -13.24 9.56 2.60
N HIS A 136 -14.30 8.81 2.28
CA HIS A 136 -15.27 8.37 3.29
C HIS A 136 -14.65 7.45 4.34
N LEU A 137 -13.76 6.54 3.93
CA LEU A 137 -13.00 5.72 4.87
C LEU A 137 -12.08 6.58 5.76
N ALA A 138 -11.51 7.66 5.23
CA ALA A 138 -10.71 8.60 6.03
C ALA A 138 -11.55 9.30 7.09
N VAL A 139 -12.74 9.79 6.73
CA VAL A 139 -13.66 10.45 7.67
C VAL A 139 -14.21 9.47 8.70
N TRP A 140 -14.52 8.24 8.28
CA TRP A 140 -15.08 7.23 9.16
C TRP A 140 -14.05 6.73 10.16
N PHE A 141 -12.89 6.27 9.70
CA PHE A 141 -11.89 5.72 10.59
C PHE A 141 -11.16 6.78 11.37
N ARG A 142 -10.93 7.98 10.81
CA ARG A 142 -10.17 9.05 11.47
C ARG A 142 -8.74 8.57 11.84
N ALA A 143 -7.86 9.51 12.18
CA ALA A 143 -6.50 9.17 12.62
C ALA A 143 -6.43 8.81 14.10
N ASP A 144 -7.42 9.25 14.88
CA ASP A 144 -7.48 9.10 16.34
C ASP A 144 -8.36 7.93 16.79
N SER A 145 -9.01 7.21 15.86
CA SER A 145 -9.78 6.02 16.22
C SER A 145 -8.88 4.82 16.49
N ALA A 146 -9.31 4.00 17.45
CA ALA A 146 -8.74 2.69 17.73
C ALA A 146 -9.54 1.55 17.10
N ASP A 147 -10.59 1.83 16.30
CA ASP A 147 -11.50 0.82 15.75
C ASP A 147 -10.81 -0.19 14.83
N LEU A 148 -9.71 0.22 14.20
CA LEU A 148 -8.91 -0.61 13.31
C LEU A 148 -7.68 -1.22 13.99
N ALA A 149 -7.46 -0.99 15.29
CA ALA A 149 -6.36 -1.62 16.01
C ALA A 149 -6.31 -3.12 15.66
N PRO A 150 -5.11 -3.66 15.39
CA PRO A 150 -3.76 -3.09 15.46
C PRO A 150 -3.42 -2.22 14.25
N VAL A 151 -4.26 -2.21 13.22
CA VAL A 151 -3.95 -1.64 11.91
C VAL A 151 -3.95 -0.13 12.04
N ARG A 152 -2.81 0.48 11.76
CA ARG A 152 -2.62 1.93 11.79
C ARG A 152 -2.63 2.46 10.36
N LEU A 153 -3.70 3.18 10.04
CA LEU A 153 -3.79 3.95 8.80
C LEU A 153 -2.88 5.18 8.90
N ARG A 154 -1.78 5.19 8.14
CA ARG A 154 -0.79 6.28 8.12
C ARG A 154 -1.08 7.34 7.08
N GLY A 155 -1.96 7.06 6.13
CA GLY A 155 -2.42 8.05 5.17
C GLY A 155 -3.31 7.49 4.08
N TYR A 156 -3.80 8.40 3.25
CA TYR A 156 -4.74 8.13 2.17
C TYR A 156 -4.22 8.73 0.86
N MET A 157 -4.44 8.04 -0.26
CA MET A 157 -4.07 8.52 -1.59
C MET A 157 -5.28 8.51 -2.51
N LEU A 158 -5.69 9.70 -2.94
CA LEU A 158 -6.83 9.91 -3.83
C LEU A 158 -6.31 10.30 -5.20
N LEU A 159 -6.37 9.37 -6.13
CA LEU A 159 -5.94 9.57 -7.51
C LEU A 159 -7.16 9.88 -8.38
N SER A 160 -7.20 11.07 -8.96
CA SER A 160 -8.29 11.54 -9.81
C SER A 160 -9.66 11.26 -9.18
N PRO A 161 -9.88 11.62 -7.90
CA PRO A 161 -11.05 11.18 -7.17
C PRO A 161 -12.33 11.73 -7.80
N PHE A 162 -13.35 10.89 -7.83
CA PHE A 162 -14.66 11.26 -8.32
C PHE A 162 -15.42 12.06 -7.26
N PHE A 163 -15.65 13.33 -7.54
CA PHE A 163 -16.56 14.17 -6.77
C PHE A 163 -17.60 14.77 -7.70
N GLY A 164 -18.81 14.96 -7.20
CA GLY A 164 -19.87 15.65 -7.92
C GLY A 164 -20.28 16.93 -7.22
N GLY A 165 -21.45 17.42 -7.60
CA GLY A 165 -22.09 18.59 -7.02
C GLY A 165 -23.06 19.19 -8.02
N ASN A 166 -24.15 19.77 -7.54
CA ASN A 166 -25.27 20.14 -8.41
C ASN A 166 -24.92 21.24 -9.43
N VAL A 167 -23.98 22.13 -9.08
CA VAL A 167 -23.48 23.17 -9.97
C VAL A 167 -22.28 22.65 -10.76
N GLN A 168 -22.32 22.79 -12.08
CA GLN A 168 -21.20 22.43 -12.96
C GLN A 168 -20.03 23.42 -12.85
N THR A 169 -18.82 22.89 -12.79
CA THR A 169 -17.56 23.64 -12.83
C THR A 169 -17.24 24.10 -14.26
N LYS A 170 -16.19 24.91 -14.41
CA LYS A 170 -15.71 25.40 -15.71
C LYS A 170 -15.29 24.24 -16.64
N SER A 171 -14.43 23.34 -16.16
CA SER A 171 -14.02 22.13 -16.90
C SER A 171 -15.16 21.26 -17.38
N GLU A 172 -16.21 21.10 -16.57
CA GLU A 172 -17.35 20.27 -16.90
C GLU A 172 -18.19 20.88 -18.02
N LYS A 173 -18.25 22.21 -18.10
CA LYS A 173 -18.92 22.95 -19.18
C LYS A 173 -18.12 22.94 -20.49
N GLU A 174 -16.79 22.95 -20.40
CA GLU A 174 -15.88 22.94 -21.56
C GLU A 174 -15.74 21.56 -22.21
N ARG A 175 -16.51 20.57 -21.75
CA ARG A 175 -16.45 19.18 -22.19
C ARG A 175 -16.80 19.01 -23.67
N PRO A 176 -16.04 18.18 -24.43
CA PRO A 176 -16.45 17.70 -25.74
C PRO A 176 -17.73 16.84 -25.65
N SER A 177 -18.71 17.04 -26.54
CA SER A 177 -20.01 16.35 -26.55
C SER A 177 -19.94 14.82 -26.60
N ASN A 178 -18.76 14.27 -26.91
CA ASN A 178 -18.41 12.87 -27.12
C ASN A 178 -17.53 12.24 -26.01
N GLY A 179 -17.21 12.98 -24.93
CA GLY A 179 -16.50 12.41 -23.77
C GLY A 179 -17.34 11.37 -23.02
N PHE A 180 -16.70 10.44 -22.30
CA PHE A 180 -17.33 9.37 -21.53
C PHE A 180 -17.79 9.81 -20.09
N TRP A 181 -18.92 9.26 -19.65
CA TRP A 181 -19.51 8.98 -18.31
C TRP A 181 -19.68 9.95 -17.11
N THR A 182 -18.97 11.06 -16.93
CA THR A 182 -18.97 11.67 -15.56
C THR A 182 -20.30 12.26 -15.01
N VAL A 183 -21.13 12.92 -15.83
CA VAL A 183 -22.41 13.50 -15.36
C VAL A 183 -23.47 12.42 -15.12
N LEU A 184 -23.45 11.35 -15.93
CA LEU A 184 -24.37 10.23 -15.79
C LEU A 184 -23.99 9.36 -14.58
N GLU A 185 -22.70 9.08 -14.38
CA GLU A 185 -22.19 8.38 -13.19
C GLU A 185 -22.60 9.07 -11.90
N ALA A 186 -22.49 10.41 -11.83
CA ALA A 186 -22.90 11.18 -10.65
C ALA A 186 -24.40 11.07 -10.37
N LYS A 187 -25.23 10.93 -11.41
CA LYS A 187 -26.69 10.73 -11.25
C LYS A 187 -27.04 9.30 -10.87
N LEU A 188 -26.28 8.31 -11.33
CA LEU A 188 -26.49 6.90 -10.98
C LEU A 188 -25.96 6.57 -9.58
N ALA A 189 -24.99 7.33 -9.08
CA ALA A 189 -24.39 7.14 -7.75
C ALA A 189 -25.22 7.73 -6.59
N VAL A 190 -26.32 8.43 -6.89
CA VAL A 190 -27.20 9.02 -5.86
C VAL A 190 -28.53 8.29 -5.76
N PRO A 191 -29.14 8.21 -4.56
CA PRO A 191 -30.46 7.63 -4.41
C PRO A 191 -31.52 8.33 -5.28
N ILE A 192 -32.57 7.60 -5.62
CA ILE A 192 -33.70 8.15 -6.39
C ILE A 192 -34.31 9.32 -5.60
N GLY A 193 -34.48 10.46 -6.27
CA GLY A 193 -35.01 11.69 -5.68
C GLY A 193 -33.95 12.64 -5.12
N GLU A 194 -32.70 12.19 -5.01
CA GLU A 194 -31.56 13.01 -4.59
C GLU A 194 -30.87 13.69 -5.78
N ASN A 195 -30.03 14.68 -5.47
CA ASN A 195 -29.21 15.38 -6.44
C ASN A 195 -27.70 15.16 -6.19
N GLN A 196 -26.85 15.77 -7.01
CA GLN A 196 -25.41 15.56 -6.95
C GLN A 196 -24.70 16.19 -5.74
N ASP A 197 -25.42 16.96 -4.90
CA ASP A 197 -24.94 17.40 -3.59
C ASP A 197 -25.15 16.35 -2.49
N TYR A 198 -25.67 15.17 -2.84
CA TYR A 198 -25.80 14.04 -1.95
C TYR A 198 -24.47 13.71 -1.26
N ARG A 199 -24.56 13.30 0.01
CA ARG A 199 -23.43 13.21 0.93
C ARG A 199 -22.26 12.36 0.43
N LEU A 200 -22.56 11.27 -0.28
CA LEU A 200 -21.53 10.39 -0.82
C LEU A 200 -20.80 10.99 -2.02
N VAL A 201 -21.47 11.82 -2.81
CA VAL A 201 -20.93 12.36 -4.07
C VAL A 201 -20.23 13.69 -3.86
N ASN A 202 -20.73 14.54 -2.95
CA ASN A 202 -20.15 15.84 -2.63
C ASN A 202 -19.70 15.90 -1.16
N PRO A 203 -18.44 15.54 -0.84
CA PRO A 203 -17.90 15.55 0.53
C PRO A 203 -18.07 16.86 1.30
N PHE A 204 -17.99 17.99 0.58
CA PHE A 204 -18.14 19.33 1.14
C PHE A 204 -19.49 19.96 0.75
N GLY A 205 -20.45 19.12 0.37
CA GLY A 205 -21.81 19.53 0.06
C GLY A 205 -22.53 20.08 1.29
N PRO A 206 -23.58 20.88 1.10
CA PRO A 206 -24.31 21.56 2.17
C PRO A 206 -24.94 20.60 3.20
N PHE A 207 -25.14 19.34 2.82
CA PHE A 207 -25.76 18.34 3.69
C PHE A 207 -24.77 17.58 4.56
N ASN A 208 -23.46 17.70 4.31
CA ASN A 208 -22.44 17.00 5.09
C ASN A 208 -22.05 17.79 6.35
N PRO A 209 -21.78 17.11 7.48
CA PRO A 209 -21.18 17.75 8.65
C PRO A 209 -19.84 18.39 8.30
N SER A 210 -19.48 19.45 9.02
CA SER A 210 -18.17 20.07 8.88
C SER A 210 -17.05 19.09 9.27
N LEU A 211 -16.03 18.98 8.43
CA LEU A 211 -14.84 18.17 8.71
C LEU A 211 -13.87 18.84 9.71
N ALA A 212 -14.18 20.04 10.22
CA ALA A 212 -13.29 20.77 11.12
C ALA A 212 -12.97 20.04 12.44
N ALA A 213 -13.86 19.16 12.90
CA ALA A 213 -13.66 18.34 14.11
C ALA A 213 -13.14 16.93 13.80
N VAL A 214 -12.85 16.62 12.52
CA VAL A 214 -12.38 15.32 12.08
C VAL A 214 -10.86 15.31 12.01
N VAL A 215 -10.22 14.47 12.81
CA VAL A 215 -8.77 14.26 12.74
C VAL A 215 -8.51 13.28 11.60
N LEU A 216 -8.11 13.75 10.42
CA LEU A 216 -7.74 12.86 9.31
C LEU A 216 -6.25 12.53 9.33
N ALA A 217 -5.88 11.34 8.87
CA ALA A 217 -4.49 11.01 8.57
C ALA A 217 -4.04 11.81 7.32
N PRO A 218 -2.72 11.96 7.10
CA PRO A 218 -2.20 12.63 5.91
C PRO A 218 -2.85 12.15 4.60
N MET A 219 -3.16 13.07 3.70
CA MET A 219 -3.76 12.74 2.40
C MET A 219 -2.89 13.25 1.25
N LEU A 220 -2.69 12.41 0.24
CA LEU A 220 -2.19 12.82 -1.07
C LEU A 220 -3.38 12.86 -2.03
N VAL A 221 -3.61 14.00 -2.67
CA VAL A 221 -4.69 14.17 -3.65
C VAL A 221 -4.06 14.57 -4.98
N VAL A 222 -4.31 13.78 -6.01
CA VAL A 222 -3.74 13.96 -7.35
C VAL A 222 -4.89 14.10 -8.34
N VAL A 223 -4.76 15.01 -9.30
CA VAL A 223 -5.69 15.12 -10.43
C VAL A 223 -4.93 15.55 -11.69
N GLY A 224 -5.28 14.98 -12.83
CA GLY A 224 -4.70 15.38 -14.12
C GLY A 224 -5.13 16.79 -14.51
N GLY A 225 -4.20 17.60 -15.02
CA GLY A 225 -4.49 18.98 -15.47
C GLY A 225 -5.51 19.08 -16.59
N SER A 226 -5.67 18.01 -17.38
CA SER A 226 -6.66 17.92 -18.47
C SER A 226 -7.95 17.21 -18.05
N GLU A 227 -8.08 16.78 -16.80
CA GLU A 227 -9.27 16.08 -16.35
C GLU A 227 -10.47 17.00 -16.23
N ILE A 228 -11.64 16.43 -16.50
CA ILE A 228 -12.91 17.13 -16.39
C ILE A 228 -13.26 17.46 -14.94
N MET A 229 -12.77 16.69 -13.97
CA MET A 229 -13.04 16.88 -12.54
C MET A 229 -12.01 17.75 -11.83
N ARG A 230 -11.00 18.27 -12.54
CA ARG A 230 -9.88 19.01 -11.95
C ARG A 230 -10.32 20.15 -11.03
N GLU A 231 -11.32 20.95 -11.40
CA GLU A 231 -11.81 22.06 -10.57
C GLU A 231 -12.46 21.54 -9.27
N ARG A 232 -13.20 20.42 -9.31
CA ARG A 232 -13.78 19.82 -8.11
C ARG A 232 -12.72 19.28 -7.17
N VAL A 233 -11.73 18.58 -7.72
CA VAL A 233 -10.62 18.04 -6.93
C VAL A 233 -9.76 19.15 -6.35
N ASN A 234 -9.52 20.23 -7.09
CA ASN A 234 -8.80 21.41 -6.61
C ASN A 234 -9.56 22.15 -5.51
N ASP A 235 -10.89 22.31 -5.63
CA ASP A 235 -11.73 22.88 -4.57
C ASP A 235 -11.70 22.00 -3.31
N TYR A 236 -11.86 20.68 -3.47
CA TYR A 236 -11.74 19.70 -2.39
C TYR A 236 -10.39 19.82 -1.67
N ALA A 237 -9.28 19.82 -2.42
CA ALA A 237 -7.94 19.97 -1.86
C ALA A 237 -7.77 21.32 -1.14
N THR A 238 -8.27 22.41 -1.72
CA THR A 238 -8.21 23.75 -1.10
C THR A 238 -8.97 23.79 0.22
N LYS A 239 -10.15 23.15 0.29
CA LYS A 239 -10.95 23.08 1.51
C LYS A 239 -10.25 22.28 2.61
N LEU A 240 -9.64 21.14 2.27
CA LEU A 240 -8.80 20.38 3.20
C LEU A 240 -7.59 21.19 3.69
N GLN A 241 -6.89 21.91 2.81
CA GLN A 241 -5.77 22.77 3.20
C GLN A 241 -6.19 23.86 4.20
N LYS A 242 -7.37 24.49 4.00
CA LYS A 242 -7.93 25.50 4.91
C LYS A 242 -8.22 24.92 6.30
N LEU A 243 -8.55 23.63 6.39
CA LEU A 243 -8.73 22.91 7.64
C LEU A 243 -7.38 22.51 8.30
N LYS A 244 -6.25 23.02 7.81
CA LYS A 244 -4.87 22.66 8.21
C LYS A 244 -4.57 21.17 8.05
N MET A 245 -5.25 20.52 7.11
CA MET A 245 -5.02 19.11 6.79
C MET A 245 -3.87 19.04 5.78
N ILE A 246 -2.85 18.23 6.10
CA ILE A 246 -1.63 18.17 5.30
C ILE A 246 -1.96 17.53 3.94
N LEU A 247 -1.79 18.33 2.89
CA LEU A 247 -1.85 17.92 1.49
C LEU A 247 -0.51 18.20 0.83
N PHE A 248 0.05 17.21 0.16
CA PHE A 248 1.17 17.41 -0.74
C PHE A 248 0.65 18.05 -2.04
N ASP A 249 1.03 19.31 -2.25
CA ASP A 249 0.66 20.10 -3.43
C ASP A 249 1.77 20.01 -4.48
N HIS A 250 1.60 19.16 -5.50
CA HIS A 250 2.55 19.00 -6.60
C HIS A 250 2.68 20.24 -7.51
N SER A 251 1.81 21.25 -7.37
CA SER A 251 1.93 22.51 -8.12
C SER A 251 2.93 23.48 -7.48
N LYS A 252 3.41 23.18 -6.27
CA LYS A 252 4.46 23.94 -5.59
C LYS A 252 5.75 23.11 -5.52
N PRO A 253 6.93 23.71 -5.76
CA PRO A 253 8.19 23.01 -5.52
C PRO A 253 8.23 22.54 -4.04
N PRO A 254 8.82 21.37 -3.77
CA PRO A 254 8.87 20.82 -2.41
C PRO A 254 9.46 21.86 -1.47
N ARG A 255 8.75 22.13 -0.36
CA ARG A 255 9.32 22.95 0.72
C ARG A 255 10.56 22.24 1.22
N THR A 256 11.71 22.80 0.92
CA THR A 256 12.99 22.44 1.52
C THR A 256 12.98 22.84 2.98
N THR A 257 12.28 22.08 3.82
CA THR A 257 12.39 22.19 5.27
C THR A 257 12.30 20.80 5.87
N GLY A 258 13.49 20.21 6.06
CA GLY A 258 13.83 19.39 7.23
C GLY A 258 13.21 18.00 7.35
N VAL A 259 14.03 17.01 7.00
CA VAL A 259 14.23 15.68 7.62
C VAL A 259 13.02 14.73 7.75
N VAL A 260 13.20 13.59 7.08
CA VAL A 260 12.53 12.27 7.08
C VAL A 260 11.56 11.97 8.22
#